data_AF-A0A7S0GH78-F1
#
_entry.id   AF-A0A7S0GH78-F1
#
_cell.length_a   1.000
_cell.length_b   1.000
_cell.length_c   1.000
_cell.angle_alpha   90.00
_cell.angle_beta   90.00
_cell.angle_gamma   90.00
#
_symmetry.space_group_name_H-M   'P 1'
#
loop_
_entity.id
_entity.type
_entity.pdbx_description
1 polymer ?
#
loop_
_entity_poly.entity_id
_entity_poly.type
_entity_poly.pdbx_seq_one_letter_code
_entity_poly.pdbx_strand_id
1 'polypeptide(L)'
;FYTDVCNYECHNITFFTIIYRQQAVGDKLRGTYQQLSADPNSLSNLDQDLPNYAQHEVPIFSLPQEWLWCESWCSDATKPQSKTIDLCNNPMHKEPKLTMAKRVIQGELFDESWVELDEEVKSYELSTEYR
;
A
#
# COMPACT_ATOMS: atom_id res chain seq x y z
N PHE A 1 -4.30 14.32 -7.12
CA PHE A 1 -3.46 14.27 -5.91
C PHE A 1 -2.53 13.07 -6.04
N TYR A 2 -1.38 13.26 -6.68
CA TYR A 2 -0.30 12.26 -6.72
C TYR A 2 0.69 12.67 -5.65
N THR A 3 0.52 12.16 -4.43
CA THR A 3 1.36 12.51 -3.30
C THR A 3 2.44 11.45 -3.11
N ASP A 4 3.68 11.94 -3.12
CA ASP A 4 4.94 11.28 -2.79
C ASP A 4 4.81 10.24 -1.67
N VAL A 5 4.92 8.95 -2.00
CA VAL A 5 4.89 7.84 -1.02
C VAL A 5 6.15 7.82 -0.13
N CYS A 6 7.22 8.51 -0.52
CA CYS A 6 8.53 8.42 0.15
C CYS A 6 9.06 9.73 0.75
N ASN A 7 8.36 10.85 0.56
CA ASN A 7 8.72 12.14 1.19
C ASN A 7 7.61 12.72 2.06
N TYR A 8 6.36 12.30 1.85
CA TYR A 8 5.31 12.53 2.83
C TYR A 8 5.11 11.24 3.59
N GLU A 9 4.80 11.39 4.88
CA GLU A 9 4.18 10.40 5.72
C GLU A 9 2.84 10.00 5.06
N CYS A 10 2.92 9.27 3.95
CA CYS A 10 1.80 8.52 3.43
C CYS A 10 1.60 7.48 4.52
N HIS A 11 0.73 7.83 5.45
CA HIS A 11 0.39 7.04 6.61
C HIS A 11 -0.23 5.75 6.07
N ASN A 12 0.64 4.80 5.71
CA ASN A 12 0.25 3.45 5.39
C ASN A 12 -0.46 2.97 6.63
N ILE A 13 -1.78 2.87 6.48
CA ILE A 13 -2.74 2.65 7.55
C ILE A 13 -2.27 1.41 8.30
N THR A 14 -1.61 1.59 9.43
CA THR A 14 -1.21 0.44 10.24
C THR A 14 -1.41 0.74 11.71
N PHE A 15 -2.27 -0.10 12.29
CA PHE A 15 -2.51 -0.36 13.71
C PHE A 15 -3.37 0.63 14.52
N PHE A 16 -4.63 0.76 14.11
CA PHE A 16 -5.72 1.18 15.01
C PHE A 16 -6.37 -0.02 15.72
N THR A 17 -5.67 -0.77 16.58
CA THR A 17 -6.24 -2.03 17.08
C THR A 17 -6.75 -2.03 18.52
N ILE A 18 -6.27 -1.14 19.42
CA ILE A 18 -6.74 -1.14 20.82
C ILE A 18 -7.48 0.16 21.20
N ILE A 19 -6.95 1.32 20.81
CA ILE A 19 -7.53 2.63 21.19
C ILE A 19 -8.73 3.01 20.31
N TYR A 20 -8.85 2.43 19.12
CA TYR A 20 -9.87 2.78 18.11
C TYR A 20 -11.30 2.74 18.66
N ARG A 21 -11.63 1.69 19.42
CA ARG A 21 -12.96 1.54 20.04
C ARG A 21 -13.15 2.49 21.22
N GLN A 22 -12.11 2.72 22.02
CA GLN A 22 -12.19 3.59 23.19
C GLN A 22 -12.42 5.05 22.80
N GLN A 23 -11.81 5.50 21.70
CA GLN A 23 -11.91 6.87 21.20
C GLN A 23 -13.01 7.09 20.15
N ALA A 24 -13.86 6.09 19.92
CA ALA A 24 -14.93 6.13 18.92
C ALA A 24 -14.45 6.62 17.53
N VAL A 25 -13.22 6.26 17.15
CA VAL A 25 -12.60 6.73 15.90
C VAL A 25 -13.44 6.36 14.69
N GLY A 26 -14.06 5.17 14.70
CA GLY A 26 -14.93 4.74 13.62
C GLY A 26 -16.17 5.61 13.43
N ASP A 27 -16.74 6.17 14.50
CA ASP A 27 -17.88 7.08 14.38
C ASP A 27 -17.45 8.45 13.83
N LYS A 28 -16.27 8.94 14.25
CA LYS A 28 -15.68 10.15 13.70
C LYS A 28 -15.44 10.03 12.20
N LEU A 29 -14.73 8.98 11.76
CA LEU A 29 -14.44 8.72 10.34
C LEU A 29 -15.73 8.58 9.51
N ARG A 30 -16.76 7.88 10.02
CA ARG A 30 -18.06 7.79 9.36
C ARG A 30 -18.77 9.14 9.24
N GLY A 31 -18.71 9.96 10.28
CA GLY A 31 -19.27 11.31 10.27
C GLY A 31 -18.59 12.21 9.22
N THR A 32 -17.26 12.21 9.21
CA THR A 32 -16.46 12.93 8.21
C THR A 32 -16.76 12.44 6.80
N TYR A 33 -16.83 11.13 6.58
CA TYR A 33 -17.21 10.56 5.30
C TYR A 33 -18.58 11.05 4.84
N GLN A 34 -19.61 11.00 5.70
CA GLN A 34 -20.97 11.43 5.36
C GLN A 34 -21.03 12.91 4.96
N GLN A 35 -20.17 13.75 5.57
CA GLN A 35 -20.07 15.17 5.24
C GLN A 35 -19.43 15.40 3.86
N LEU A 36 -18.36 14.66 3.55
CA LEU A 36 -17.58 14.83 2.31
C LEU A 36 -18.16 14.06 1.12
N SER A 37 -18.87 12.95 1.35
CA SER A 37 -19.39 12.07 0.29
C SER A 37 -20.47 12.70 -0.59
N ALA A 38 -21.00 13.86 -0.19
CA ALA A 38 -21.99 14.60 -0.97
C ALA A 38 -21.39 15.20 -2.26
N ASP A 39 -20.09 15.50 -2.27
CA ASP A 39 -19.38 15.96 -3.46
C ASP A 39 -18.52 14.82 -4.04
N PRO A 40 -18.81 14.37 -5.29
CA PRO A 40 -18.07 13.27 -5.92
C PRO A 40 -16.58 13.58 -6.17
N ASN A 41 -16.16 14.85 -6.10
CA ASN A 41 -14.75 15.23 -6.28
C ASN A 41 -13.95 15.30 -4.97
N SER A 42 -14.59 15.11 -3.81
CA SER A 42 -13.96 15.32 -2.51
C SER A 42 -13.08 14.15 -2.03
N LEU A 43 -13.39 12.91 -2.40
CA LEU A 43 -12.69 11.69 -1.93
C LEU A 43 -12.28 10.83 -3.11
N SER A 44 -11.15 11.19 -3.74
CA SER A 44 -10.64 10.51 -4.94
C SER A 44 -10.06 9.13 -4.62
N ASN A 45 -9.44 8.99 -3.45
CA ASN A 45 -8.96 7.73 -2.91
C ASN A 45 -9.40 7.61 -1.46
N LEU A 46 -10.62 7.10 -1.24
CA LEU A 46 -11.32 7.12 0.04
C LEU A 46 -10.47 6.62 1.22
N ASP A 47 -9.77 5.51 1.04
CA ASP A 47 -8.97 4.86 2.07
C ASP A 47 -7.78 5.72 2.52
N GLN A 48 -7.18 6.51 1.63
CA GLN A 48 -6.08 7.42 1.95
C GLN A 48 -6.57 8.82 2.34
N ASP A 49 -7.49 9.38 1.56
CA ASP A 49 -7.95 10.77 1.71
C ASP A 49 -8.72 10.97 3.03
N LEU A 50 -9.53 9.99 3.45
CA LEU A 50 -10.36 10.14 4.65
C LEU A 50 -9.54 10.17 5.95
N PRO A 51 -8.61 9.24 6.22
CA PRO A 51 -7.71 9.35 7.36
C PRO A 51 -6.84 10.61 7.30
N ASN A 52 -6.31 10.95 6.11
CA ASN A 52 -5.47 12.15 5.93
C ASN A 52 -6.24 13.44 6.26
N TYR A 53 -7.50 13.54 5.89
CA TYR A 53 -8.35 14.67 6.25
C TYR A 53 -8.67 14.70 7.75
N ALA A 54 -8.99 13.54 8.32
CA ALA A 54 -9.40 13.40 9.72
C ALA A 54 -8.25 13.42 10.73
N GLN A 55 -7.00 13.60 10.30
CA GLN A 55 -5.80 13.54 11.15
C GLN A 55 -5.82 14.51 12.35
N HIS A 56 -6.55 15.63 12.23
CA HIS A 56 -6.71 16.60 13.31
C HIS A 56 -7.61 16.10 14.45
N GLU A 57 -8.53 15.17 14.15
CA GLU A 57 -9.52 14.63 15.10
C GLU A 57 -9.21 13.19 15.53
N VAL A 58 -8.49 12.46 14.68
CA VAL A 58 -8.06 11.09 14.84
C VAL A 58 -6.53 11.08 14.79
N PRO A 59 -5.84 10.82 15.92
CA PRO A 59 -4.39 10.82 15.92
C PRO A 59 -3.87 9.70 15.01
N ILE A 60 -2.96 10.06 14.12
CA ILE A 60 -2.23 9.12 13.26
C ILE A 60 -0.76 9.18 13.66
N PHE A 61 -0.14 8.01 13.78
CA PHE A 61 1.27 7.87 14.10
C PHE A 61 2.02 7.41 12.86
N SER A 62 3.02 8.19 12.47
CA SER A 62 3.88 7.88 11.33
C SER A 62 4.78 6.69 11.65
N LEU A 63 4.87 5.75 10.70
CA LEU A 63 5.87 4.70 10.74
C LEU A 63 7.18 5.19 10.12
N PRO A 64 8.34 4.68 10.58
CA PRO A 64 9.61 4.93 9.94
C PRO A 64 9.62 4.52 8.44
N GLN A 65 10.42 5.22 7.63
CA GLN A 65 10.45 5.03 6.18
C GLN A 65 10.79 3.60 5.75
N GLU A 66 11.57 2.85 6.54
CA GLU A 66 11.91 1.47 6.17
C GLU A 66 10.72 0.53 6.15
N TRP A 67 9.55 0.93 6.68
CA TRP A 67 8.36 0.08 6.66
C TRP A 67 7.70 -0.03 5.29
N LEU A 68 7.89 0.92 4.38
CA LEU A 68 7.32 0.86 3.04
C LEU A 68 8.32 1.35 1.99
N TRP A 69 8.49 0.56 0.94
CA TRP A 69 9.20 0.97 -0.27
C TRP A 69 8.30 0.84 -1.50
N CYS A 70 8.31 1.84 -2.39
CA CYS A 70 7.79 1.71 -3.74
C CYS A 70 8.73 2.37 -4.76
N GLU A 71 8.98 1.68 -5.87
CA GLU A 71 9.83 2.13 -6.97
C GLU A 71 9.51 3.54 -7.51
N SER A 72 8.23 3.91 -7.59
CA SER A 72 7.86 5.19 -8.22
C SER A 72 8.27 6.42 -7.39
N TRP A 73 8.49 6.24 -6.08
CA TRP A 73 8.69 7.34 -5.15
C TRP A 73 9.95 7.18 -4.30
N CYS A 74 10.47 5.96 -4.12
CA CYS A 74 11.62 5.66 -3.29
C CYS A 74 12.84 5.36 -4.17
N SER A 75 14.02 5.70 -3.67
CA SER A 75 15.27 5.33 -4.33
C SER A 75 15.53 3.82 -4.24
N ASP A 76 16.12 3.23 -5.27
CA ASP A 76 16.59 1.83 -5.22
C ASP A 76 17.61 1.60 -4.10
N ALA A 77 18.33 2.64 -3.67
CA ALA A 77 19.29 2.55 -2.57
C ALA A 77 18.64 2.25 -1.21
N THR A 78 17.34 2.56 -1.04
CA THR A 78 16.59 2.28 0.21
C THR A 78 15.86 0.94 0.20
N LYS A 79 15.84 0.25 -0.96
CA LYS A 79 15.18 -1.04 -1.12
C LYS A 79 15.74 -2.14 -0.20
N PRO A 80 17.06 -2.28 0.00
CA PRO A 80 17.61 -3.33 0.87
C PRO A 80 17.24 -3.19 2.35
N GLN A 81 16.94 -1.96 2.80
CA GLN A 81 16.56 -1.71 4.19
C GLN A 81 15.03 -1.83 4.39
N SER A 82 14.27 -1.96 3.32
CA SER A 82 12.80 -1.99 3.38
C SER A 82 12.27 -3.30 3.99
N LYS A 83 11.23 -3.18 4.80
CA LYS A 83 10.51 -4.30 5.43
C LYS A 83 9.34 -4.78 4.58
N THR A 84 8.72 -3.88 3.83
CA THR A 84 7.64 -4.20 2.91
C THR A 84 7.79 -3.41 1.61
N ILE A 85 7.33 -4.01 0.51
CA ILE A 85 7.36 -3.42 -0.82
C ILE A 85 5.93 -3.28 -1.31
N ASP A 86 5.50 -2.04 -1.56
CA ASP A 86 4.28 -1.76 -2.30
C ASP A 86 4.61 -1.67 -3.78
N LEU A 87 3.88 -2.47 -4.55
CA LEU A 87 3.87 -2.39 -5.99
C LEU A 87 2.96 -1.23 -6.38
N CYS A 88 3.37 0.03 -6.16
CA CYS A 88 2.52 1.20 -6.41
C CYS A 88 2.35 1.54 -7.91
N ASN A 89 1.35 2.36 -8.26
CA ASN A 89 1.14 2.78 -9.65
C ASN A 89 2.06 3.95 -10.01
N ASN A 90 2.66 3.93 -11.20
CA ASN A 90 3.44 5.05 -11.69
C ASN A 90 2.53 6.06 -12.46
N PRO A 91 2.58 7.37 -12.14
CA PRO A 91 1.80 8.40 -12.84
C PRO A 91 2.14 8.56 -14.32
N MET A 92 3.40 8.32 -14.68
CA MET A 92 3.93 8.59 -16.02
C MET A 92 3.75 7.41 -16.98
N HIS A 93 3.83 6.18 -16.47
CA HIS A 93 3.65 4.97 -17.28
C HIS A 93 2.82 3.92 -16.56
N LYS A 94 2.00 3.20 -17.31
CA LYS A 94 1.19 2.10 -16.76
C LYS A 94 1.88 0.77 -17.03
N GLU A 95 2.36 0.14 -15.97
CA GLU A 95 2.86 -1.25 -16.01
C GLU A 95 1.86 -2.16 -15.26
N PRO A 96 1.50 -3.33 -15.81
CA PRO A 96 0.70 -4.32 -15.08
C PRO A 96 1.43 -4.81 -13.82
N LYS A 97 0.69 -4.99 -12.71
CA LYS A 97 1.26 -5.39 -11.41
C LYS A 97 2.08 -6.68 -11.48
N LEU A 98 1.63 -7.68 -12.25
CA LEU A 98 2.34 -8.95 -12.40
C LEU A 98 3.68 -8.78 -13.13
N THR A 99 3.73 -7.91 -14.15
CA THR A 99 4.98 -7.61 -14.86
C THR A 99 5.96 -6.89 -13.94
N MET A 100 5.45 -5.92 -13.16
CA MET A 100 6.24 -5.21 -12.17
C MET A 100 6.74 -6.15 -11.06
N ALA A 101 5.91 -7.07 -10.57
CA ALA A 101 6.29 -8.05 -9.56
C ALA A 101 7.47 -8.92 -10.02
N LYS A 102 7.43 -9.43 -11.26
CA LYS A 102 8.52 -10.21 -11.86
C LYS A 102 9.84 -9.45 -11.92
N ARG A 103 9.79 -8.14 -12.13
CA ARG A 103 10.98 -7.28 -12.26
C ARG A 103 11.48 -6.73 -10.92
N VAL A 104 10.58 -6.45 -9.99
CA VAL A 104 10.89 -5.81 -8.70
C VAL A 104 11.24 -6.86 -7.64
N ILE A 105 10.53 -7.99 -7.61
CA ILE A 105 10.70 -9.08 -6.64
C ILE A 105 11.57 -10.18 -7.26
N GLN A 106 12.85 -9.85 -7.47
CA GLN A 106 13.88 -10.73 -7.99
C GLN A 106 15.27 -10.27 -7.50
N GLY A 107 16.26 -11.16 -7.61
CA GLY A 107 17.64 -10.90 -7.23
C GLY A 107 17.95 -11.23 -5.77
N GLU A 108 19.14 -10.85 -5.31
CA GLU A 108 19.73 -11.30 -4.04
C GLU A 108 19.01 -10.81 -2.77
N LEU A 109 18.05 -9.89 -2.91
CA LEU A 109 17.27 -9.37 -1.78
C LEU A 109 16.10 -10.29 -1.37
N PHE A 110 15.77 -11.29 -2.19
CA PHE A 110 14.65 -12.19 -1.96
C PHE A 110 15.14 -13.64 -2.02
N ASP A 111 14.65 -14.47 -1.10
CA ASP A 111 14.97 -15.90 -1.09
C ASP A 111 14.40 -16.61 -2.33
N GLU A 112 13.25 -16.14 -2.82
CA GLU A 112 12.53 -16.66 -3.98
C GLU A 112 12.09 -15.50 -4.88
N SER A 113 12.22 -15.68 -6.19
CA SER A 113 11.73 -14.70 -7.16
C SER A 113 10.25 -14.92 -7.50
N TRP A 114 9.58 -13.85 -7.93
CA TRP A 114 8.19 -13.98 -8.41
C TRP A 114 8.06 -14.89 -9.64
N VAL A 115 9.13 -15.06 -10.43
CA VAL A 115 9.13 -15.93 -11.61
C VAL A 115 9.10 -17.40 -11.20
N GLU A 116 9.92 -17.79 -10.23
CA GLU A 116 9.98 -19.15 -9.71
C GLU A 116 8.66 -19.55 -9.05
N LEU A 117 8.08 -18.66 -8.24
CA LEU A 117 6.77 -18.88 -7.61
C LEU A 117 5.64 -19.03 -8.65
N ASP A 118 5.67 -18.22 -9.72
CA ASP A 118 4.69 -18.29 -10.82
C ASP A 118 4.83 -19.60 -11.63
N GLU A 119 6.02 -20.20 -11.69
CA GLU A 119 6.25 -21.51 -12.31
C GLU A 119 5.80 -22.65 -11.39
N GLU A 120 6.10 -22.56 -10.10
CA GLU A 120 5.65 -23.51 -9.08
C GLU A 120 4.12 -23.65 -9.10
N VAL A 121 3.40 -22.52 -9.04
CA VAL A 121 1.93 -22.51 -9.08
C VAL A 121 1.40 -23.19 -10.35
N LYS A 122 1.96 -22.89 -11.52
CA LYS A 122 1.53 -23.52 -12.78
C LYS A 122 1.79 -25.03 -12.78
N SER A 123 2.91 -25.47 -12.21
CA SER A 123 3.22 -26.89 -12.10
C SER A 123 2.18 -27.62 -11.22
N TYR A 124 1.74 -26.98 -10.13
CA TYR A 124 0.68 -27.50 -9.27
C TYR A 124 -0.67 -27.52 -9.98
N GLU A 125 -1.05 -26.44 -10.67
CA GLU A 125 -2.30 -26.35 -11.42
C GLU A 125 -2.39 -27.49 -12.45
N LEU A 126 -1.34 -27.69 -13.24
CA LEU A 126 -1.25 -28.80 -14.19
C LEU A 126 -1.35 -30.16 -13.48
N SER A 127 -0.70 -30.35 -12.33
CA SER A 127 -0.79 -31.61 -11.59
C SER A 127 -2.20 -31.89 -11.06
N THR A 128 -2.97 -30.85 -10.73
CA THR A 128 -4.35 -30.97 -10.24
C THR A 128 -5.36 -31.18 -11.36
N GLU A 129 -5.12 -30.64 -12.55
CA GLU A 129 -6.01 -30.80 -13.72
C GLU A 129 -5.95 -32.23 -14.30
N TYR A 130 -4.86 -32.95 -14.05
CA TYR A 130 -4.69 -34.35 -14.42
C TYR A 130 -5.17 -35.37 -13.36
N ARG A 131 -5.87 -34.89 -12.31
CA ARG A 131 -6.47 -35.73 -11.27
C ARG A 131 -7.99 -35.77 -11.39
#